data_AF-M2SJJ4-F1
#
_entry.id   AF-M2SJJ4-F1
#
_cell.length_a   1.000
_cell.length_b   1.000
_cell.length_c   1.000
_cell.angle_alpha   90.00
_cell.angle_beta   90.00
_cell.angle_gamma   90.00
#
_symmetry.space_group_name_H-M   'P 1'
#
loop_
_entity.id
_entity.type
_entity.pdbx_description
1 polymer ?
#
loop_
_entity_poly.entity_id
_entity_poly.type
_entity_poly.pdbx_seq_one_letter_code
_entity_poly.pdbx_strand_id
1 'polypeptide(L)'
;MWLIERKQTNGGIAVFTSGAVLSDAPGFHWHHESQNVFLKVIHNPELLGPHTETFDLAAPGDWVNFFLYVGETYGGVIVPDDDNRNLKSTLIPKLMAFKDRFDVRFKRDYQAPELGSWADSENQLPTPEQAYFLQANKSPRWILGGVLSRPFIHAEQTGEKFAILSIESSNFCDVLQQALSCWLTLSGVDYCFCVQEGLLRVQLQSSNGWNEELIKQAGERYDGFVIPDVPVTAGGHAILTAYQS
;
A
#
# COMPACT_ATOMS: atom_id res chain seq x y z
N MET A 1 5.71 -1.76 8.53
CA MET A 1 5.28 -3.15 8.73
C MET A 1 4.97 -3.75 7.36
N TRP A 2 5.35 -5.00 7.10
CA TRP A 2 5.04 -5.68 5.84
C TRP A 2 3.60 -6.17 5.85
N LEU A 3 2.82 -5.85 4.81
CA LEU A 3 1.44 -6.34 4.67
C LEU A 3 1.32 -7.46 3.64
N ILE A 4 2.14 -7.40 2.58
CA ILE A 4 2.28 -8.42 1.55
C ILE A 4 3.73 -8.42 1.08
N GLU A 5 4.39 -9.59 1.14
CA GLU A 5 5.72 -9.75 0.58
C GLU A 5 5.69 -10.37 -0.82
N ARG A 6 6.84 -10.31 -1.50
CA ARG A 6 7.11 -10.95 -2.79
C ARG A 6 6.61 -12.40 -2.86
N LYS A 7 6.78 -13.18 -1.79
CA LYS A 7 6.47 -14.61 -1.81
C LYS A 7 4.99 -14.85 -2.05
N GLN A 8 4.14 -14.00 -1.48
CA GLN A 8 2.70 -14.15 -1.59
C GLN A 8 2.14 -13.75 -2.97
N THR A 9 2.89 -12.96 -3.75
CA THR A 9 2.47 -12.40 -5.04
C THR A 9 3.30 -12.93 -6.21
N ASN A 10 4.10 -13.98 -5.99
CA ASN A 10 5.07 -14.49 -6.96
C ASN A 10 5.99 -13.38 -7.54
N GLY A 11 6.29 -12.36 -6.74
CA GLY A 11 7.11 -11.20 -7.13
C GLY A 11 6.41 -10.11 -7.93
N GLY A 12 5.10 -10.19 -8.14
CA GLY A 12 4.34 -9.16 -8.83
C GLY A 12 4.38 -7.81 -8.09
N ILE A 13 3.86 -7.80 -6.86
CA ILE A 13 3.78 -6.59 -6.03
C ILE A 13 4.19 -6.87 -4.58
N ALA A 14 4.53 -5.83 -3.85
CA ALA A 14 4.60 -5.83 -2.39
C ALA A 14 3.82 -4.64 -1.85
N VAL A 15 3.11 -4.87 -0.75
CA VAL A 15 2.32 -3.85 -0.05
C VAL A 15 2.84 -3.74 1.36
N PHE A 16 3.08 -2.51 1.82
CA PHE A 16 3.65 -2.27 3.13
C PHE A 16 3.10 -0.98 3.72
N THR A 17 3.14 -0.90 5.04
CA THR A 17 2.87 0.35 5.75
C THR A 17 4.15 0.93 6.28
N SER A 18 4.23 2.26 6.21
CA SER A 18 5.27 3.04 6.85
C SER A 18 4.61 3.95 7.88
N GLY A 19 5.11 3.92 9.11
CA GLY A 19 4.65 4.78 10.21
C GLY A 19 5.83 5.60 10.72
N ALA A 20 5.63 6.90 10.91
CA ALA A 20 6.61 7.74 11.59
C ALA A 20 5.93 8.88 12.34
N VAL A 21 6.67 9.43 13.31
CA VAL A 21 6.43 10.78 13.82
C VAL A 21 7.10 11.81 12.89
N LEU A 22 7.08 13.09 13.28
CA LEU A 22 7.81 14.14 12.59
C LEU A 22 9.27 13.71 12.36
N SER A 23 9.67 13.56 11.10
CA SER A 23 10.95 12.94 10.75
C SER A 23 11.57 13.52 9.49
N ASP A 24 12.89 13.43 9.41
CA ASP A 24 13.67 13.84 8.24
C ASP A 24 13.28 13.00 7.01
N ALA A 25 13.02 13.69 5.90
CA ALA A 25 12.76 13.05 4.62
C ALA A 25 14.01 12.30 4.09
N PRO A 26 13.84 11.24 3.28
CA PRO A 26 14.94 10.42 2.76
C PRO A 26 15.86 11.18 1.78
N GLY A 27 15.40 12.32 1.26
CA GLY A 27 16.05 13.12 0.22
C GLY A 27 15.45 12.85 -1.16
N PHE A 28 15.48 13.85 -2.05
CA PHE A 28 14.93 13.74 -3.40
C PHE A 28 15.55 12.60 -4.19
N HIS A 29 14.71 11.69 -4.69
CA HIS A 29 15.11 10.53 -5.46
C HIS A 29 14.04 10.09 -6.46
N TRP A 30 14.40 9.17 -7.35
CA TRP A 30 13.50 8.55 -8.32
C TRP A 30 13.91 7.11 -8.61
N HIS A 31 13.02 6.37 -9.27
CA HIS A 31 13.18 4.97 -9.67
C HIS A 31 13.05 4.84 -11.20
N HIS A 32 13.96 4.11 -11.84
CA HIS A 32 14.01 3.94 -13.29
C HIS A 32 13.17 2.75 -13.79
N GLU A 33 13.18 1.65 -13.06
CA GLU A 33 12.62 0.35 -13.43
C GLU A 33 11.46 -0.06 -12.50
N SER A 34 11.56 0.29 -11.22
CA SER A 34 10.49 0.02 -10.25
C SER A 34 9.35 1.02 -10.42
N GLN A 35 8.12 0.50 -10.52
CA GLN A 35 6.89 1.26 -10.37
C GLN A 35 6.44 1.16 -8.92
N ASN A 36 6.29 2.29 -8.28
CA ASN A 36 5.55 2.40 -7.03
C ASN A 36 4.40 3.38 -7.26
N VAL A 37 3.74 3.82 -6.19
CA VAL A 37 2.72 4.90 -6.26
C VAL A 37 3.32 6.18 -6.90
N PHE A 38 4.65 6.35 -6.88
CA PHE A 38 5.40 7.46 -7.46
C PHE A 38 6.02 7.09 -8.82
N LEU A 39 5.19 6.98 -9.86
CA LEU A 39 5.59 6.73 -11.26
C LEU A 39 6.83 7.56 -11.67
N LYS A 40 8.00 6.95 -11.94
CA LYS A 40 9.26 7.52 -12.51
C LYS A 40 9.53 9.02 -12.27
N VAL A 41 9.14 9.54 -11.11
CA VAL A 41 9.15 10.97 -10.80
C VAL A 41 10.04 11.21 -9.60
N ILE A 42 10.66 12.37 -9.57
CA ILE A 42 11.46 12.81 -8.44
C ILE A 42 10.52 13.13 -7.28
N HIS A 43 10.66 12.40 -6.18
CA HIS A 43 9.83 12.55 -4.99
C HIS A 43 10.67 12.55 -3.72
N ASN A 44 10.11 13.09 -2.64
CA ASN A 44 10.71 13.16 -1.31
C ASN A 44 9.59 13.30 -0.26
N PRO A 45 8.92 12.21 0.12
CA PRO A 45 7.85 12.28 1.11
C PRO A 45 8.42 12.72 2.46
N GLU A 46 7.79 13.72 3.07
CA GLU A 46 8.13 14.25 4.38
C GLU A 46 6.91 14.08 5.30
N LEU A 47 7.11 13.44 6.45
CA LEU A 47 6.05 13.08 7.38
C LEU A 47 5.93 14.19 8.43
N LEU A 48 4.83 14.93 8.38
CA LEU A 48 4.63 16.17 9.15
C LEU A 48 3.73 15.99 10.39
N GLY A 49 2.98 14.89 10.47
CA GLY A 49 2.05 14.64 11.56
C GLY A 49 2.76 14.18 12.84
N PRO A 50 2.14 14.36 14.02
CA PRO A 50 2.65 13.80 15.28
C PRO A 50 2.70 12.28 15.24
N HIS A 51 1.82 11.67 14.43
CA HIS A 51 1.86 10.29 14.00
C HIS A 51 1.32 10.26 12.57
N THR A 52 2.10 9.73 11.64
CA THR A 52 1.74 9.62 10.22
C THR A 52 1.91 8.19 9.79
N GLU A 53 0.87 7.64 9.17
CA GLU A 53 0.88 6.31 8.58
C GLU A 53 0.57 6.42 7.10
N THR A 54 1.24 5.58 6.33
CA THR A 54 1.15 5.55 4.87
C THR A 54 1.05 4.11 4.40
N PHE A 55 0.33 3.93 3.30
CA PHE A 55 0.26 2.68 2.56
C PHE A 55 1.03 2.84 1.27
N ASP A 56 2.00 1.97 1.08
CA ASP A 56 2.86 1.97 -0.09
C ASP A 56 2.73 0.64 -0.83
N LEU A 57 2.86 0.74 -2.16
CA LEU A 57 2.92 -0.41 -3.06
C LEU A 57 4.15 -0.27 -3.95
N ALA A 58 4.88 -1.37 -4.12
CA ALA A 58 5.99 -1.48 -5.06
C ALA A 58 5.81 -2.66 -6.02
N ALA A 59 6.16 -2.43 -7.29
CA ALA A 59 6.16 -3.38 -8.39
C ALA A 59 7.43 -3.19 -9.24
N PRO A 60 8.32 -4.19 -9.35
CA PRO A 60 8.22 -5.53 -8.80
C PRO A 60 8.31 -5.57 -7.28
N GLY A 61 7.71 -6.59 -6.68
CA GLY A 61 7.59 -6.71 -5.22
C GLY A 61 8.92 -6.94 -4.50
N ASP A 62 10.01 -7.27 -5.19
CA ASP A 62 11.34 -7.46 -4.60
C ASP A 62 12.08 -6.14 -4.32
N TRP A 63 11.60 -5.00 -4.84
CA TRP A 63 12.15 -3.69 -4.54
C TRP A 63 12.17 -3.40 -3.03
N VAL A 64 11.18 -3.90 -2.30
CA VAL A 64 11.04 -3.72 -0.85
C VAL A 64 12.19 -4.32 -0.03
N ASN A 65 13.00 -5.22 -0.61
CA ASN A 65 14.23 -5.71 0.01
C ASN A 65 15.23 -4.58 0.32
N PHE A 66 15.07 -3.42 -0.33
CA PHE A 66 15.78 -2.20 0.04
C PHE A 66 15.60 -1.87 1.52
N PHE A 67 14.36 -1.88 2.04
CA PHE A 67 14.07 -1.54 3.43
C PHE A 67 14.56 -2.62 4.40
N LEU A 68 14.50 -3.90 4.02
CA LEU A 68 15.12 -4.97 4.82
C LEU A 68 16.63 -4.78 4.95
N TYR A 69 17.26 -4.23 3.92
CA TYR A 69 18.69 -3.99 3.90
C TYR A 69 19.09 -2.72 4.69
N VAL A 70 18.39 -1.61 4.47
CA VAL A 70 18.74 -0.32 5.12
C VAL A 70 18.19 -0.22 6.54
N GLY A 71 17.10 -0.92 6.83
CA GLY A 71 16.41 -0.90 8.11
C GLY A 71 17.13 -1.68 9.20
N GLU A 72 16.49 -1.68 10.37
CA GLU A 72 16.85 -2.47 11.54
C GLU A 72 15.59 -3.22 12.00
N THR A 73 15.77 -4.39 12.59
CA THR A 73 14.64 -5.13 13.17
C THR A 73 14.02 -4.32 14.30
N TYR A 74 12.72 -4.07 14.21
CA TYR A 74 11.97 -3.34 15.21
C TYR A 74 10.87 -4.24 15.78
N GLY A 75 10.80 -4.34 17.11
CA GLY A 75 9.83 -5.17 17.83
C GLY A 75 8.62 -4.42 18.36
N GLY A 76 8.54 -3.10 18.15
CA GLY A 76 7.39 -2.28 18.53
C GLY A 76 6.33 -2.23 17.44
N VAL A 77 5.11 -1.84 17.82
CA VAL A 77 3.99 -1.65 16.89
C VAL A 77 4.01 -0.25 16.29
N ILE A 78 4.25 0.75 17.14
CA ILE A 78 4.33 2.17 16.77
C ILE A 78 5.74 2.66 17.09
N VAL A 79 6.33 3.47 16.21
CA VAL A 79 7.64 4.07 16.44
C VAL A 79 7.63 4.97 17.68
N PRO A 80 8.75 5.12 18.39
CA PRO A 80 8.79 6.05 19.53
C PRO A 80 8.61 7.50 19.08
N ASP A 81 7.98 8.30 19.94
CA ASP A 81 7.76 9.74 19.73
C ASP A 81 9.06 10.55 19.59
N ASP A 82 10.16 10.02 20.14
CA ASP A 82 11.49 10.61 20.07
C ASP A 82 12.49 9.58 19.54
N ASP A 83 13.15 9.95 18.43
CA ASP A 83 14.25 9.21 17.84
C ASP A 83 15.40 10.18 17.49
N ASN A 84 16.32 10.36 18.42
CA ASN A 84 17.46 11.26 18.28
C ASN A 84 18.59 10.69 17.39
N ARG A 85 18.38 9.57 16.69
CA ARG A 85 19.39 9.00 15.80
C ARG A 85 19.55 9.87 14.55
N ASN A 86 20.79 10.02 14.09
CA ASN A 86 21.05 10.70 12.83
C ASN A 86 20.80 9.75 11.65
N LEU A 87 19.63 9.90 11.03
CA LEU A 87 19.20 9.09 9.89
C LEU A 87 20.25 9.05 8.76
N LYS A 88 20.83 10.21 8.43
CA LYS A 88 21.82 10.34 7.35
C LYS A 88 23.09 9.57 7.66
N SER A 89 23.60 9.63 8.88
CA SER A 89 24.82 8.89 9.24
C SER A 89 24.63 7.38 9.18
N THR A 90 23.42 6.90 9.43
CA THR A 90 23.09 5.47 9.40
C THR A 90 22.79 4.98 7.98
N LEU A 91 22.06 5.76 7.18
CA LEU A 91 21.65 5.38 5.83
C LEU A 91 22.75 5.57 4.79
N ILE A 92 23.50 6.68 4.82
CA ILE A 92 24.46 7.03 3.75
C ILE A 92 25.48 5.91 3.52
N PRO A 93 26.12 5.30 4.55
CA PRO A 93 27.06 4.20 4.33
C PRO A 93 26.40 2.99 3.66
N LYS A 94 25.20 2.61 4.10
CA LYS A 94 24.45 1.48 3.53
C LYS A 94 24.07 1.74 2.06
N LEU A 95 23.63 2.97 1.75
CA LEU A 95 23.29 3.40 0.41
C LEU A 95 24.51 3.40 -0.52
N MET A 96 25.67 3.90 -0.05
CA MET A 96 26.89 3.93 -0.87
C MET A 96 27.43 2.52 -1.17
N ALA A 97 27.32 1.59 -0.21
CA ALA A 97 27.79 0.22 -0.37
C ALA A 97 27.03 -0.58 -1.45
N PHE A 98 25.79 -0.21 -1.76
CA PHE A 98 24.91 -0.97 -2.65
C PHE A 98 24.08 -0.10 -3.61
N LYS A 99 24.58 1.09 -3.97
CA LYS A 99 23.89 2.04 -4.84
C LYS A 99 23.44 1.46 -6.20
N ASP A 100 24.14 0.43 -6.69
CA ASP A 100 23.87 -0.19 -7.98
C ASP A 100 22.95 -1.41 -7.89
N ARG A 101 22.59 -1.85 -6.66
CA ARG A 101 21.75 -3.04 -6.42
C ARG A 101 20.27 -2.72 -6.30
N PHE A 102 19.93 -1.53 -5.83
CA PHE A 102 18.55 -1.08 -5.66
C PHE A 102 18.30 0.10 -6.58
N ASP A 103 17.13 0.12 -7.23
CA ASP A 103 16.74 1.18 -8.14
C ASP A 103 16.34 2.44 -7.36
N VAL A 104 17.32 3.14 -6.76
CA VAL A 104 17.13 4.38 -6.01
C VAL A 104 18.17 5.39 -6.44
N ARG A 105 17.74 6.45 -7.13
CA ARG A 105 18.64 7.46 -7.72
C ARG A 105 18.41 8.81 -7.09
N PHE A 106 19.32 9.20 -6.20
CA PHE A 106 19.24 10.50 -5.53
C PHE A 106 19.55 11.66 -6.48
N LYS A 107 18.74 12.72 -6.40
CA LYS A 107 18.94 13.98 -7.13
C LYS A 107 19.16 15.11 -6.13
N ARG A 108 20.43 15.36 -5.80
CA ARG A 108 20.84 16.30 -4.73
C ARG A 108 20.53 17.77 -5.04
N ASP A 109 20.70 18.15 -6.31
CA ASP A 109 20.51 19.54 -6.76
C ASP A 109 19.10 19.77 -7.32
N TYR A 110 18.11 19.08 -6.77
CA TYR A 110 16.71 19.27 -7.16
C TYR A 110 16.08 20.40 -6.37
N GLN A 111 15.55 21.40 -7.08
CA GLN A 111 14.72 22.43 -6.48
C GLN A 111 13.26 21.98 -6.55
N ALA A 112 12.67 21.74 -5.40
CA ALA A 112 11.25 21.44 -5.31
C ALA A 112 10.42 22.66 -5.75
N PRO A 113 9.26 22.43 -6.39
CA PRO A 113 8.31 23.51 -6.64
C PRO A 113 7.79 24.11 -5.33
N GLU A 114 7.34 25.35 -5.37
CA GLU A 114 6.66 25.98 -4.23
C GLU A 114 5.38 25.23 -3.88
N LEU A 115 5.02 25.24 -2.60
CA LEU A 115 3.75 24.69 -2.13
C LEU A 115 2.59 25.52 -2.69
N GLY A 116 1.67 24.84 -3.38
CA GLY A 116 0.47 25.43 -3.95
C GLY A 116 -0.79 25.06 -3.17
N SER A 117 -1.88 25.74 -3.49
CA SER A 117 -3.22 25.25 -3.14
C SER A 117 -3.61 24.08 -4.04
N TRP A 118 -4.55 23.25 -3.59
CA TRP A 118 -5.11 22.18 -4.41
C TRP A 118 -5.66 22.74 -5.73
N ALA A 119 -5.29 22.11 -6.84
CA ALA A 119 -5.80 22.39 -8.17
C ALA A 119 -7.04 21.53 -8.47
N ASP A 120 -7.93 22.03 -9.32
CA ASP A 120 -9.15 21.30 -9.71
C ASP A 120 -8.84 19.95 -10.39
N SER A 121 -7.68 19.85 -11.06
CA SER A 121 -7.17 18.63 -11.69
C SER A 121 -6.90 17.50 -10.72
N GLU A 122 -6.68 17.79 -9.43
CA GLU A 122 -6.37 16.79 -8.38
C GLU A 122 -7.63 16.05 -7.87
N ASN A 123 -8.71 16.10 -8.67
CA ASN A 123 -9.96 15.36 -8.48
C ASN A 123 -10.26 14.41 -9.65
N GLN A 124 -9.33 14.27 -10.60
CA GLN A 124 -9.49 13.46 -11.81
C GLN A 124 -8.33 12.48 -11.96
N LEU A 125 -8.60 11.30 -12.51
CA LEU A 125 -7.55 10.37 -12.91
C LEU A 125 -6.98 10.81 -14.26
N PRO A 126 -5.66 11.06 -14.35
CA PRO A 126 -5.05 11.47 -15.61
C PRO A 126 -4.82 10.27 -16.54
N THR A 127 -4.38 10.58 -17.76
CA THR A 127 -3.86 9.56 -18.69
C THR A 127 -2.63 8.85 -18.11
N PRO A 128 -2.29 7.64 -18.60
CA PRO A 128 -1.08 6.91 -18.19
C PRO A 128 0.21 7.76 -18.20
N GLU A 129 1.18 7.35 -17.39
CA GLU A 129 2.53 7.95 -17.27
C GLU A 129 2.60 9.38 -16.72
N GLN A 130 1.51 9.93 -16.22
CA GLN A 130 1.49 11.21 -15.52
C GLN A 130 1.46 11.00 -14.01
N ALA A 131 2.29 11.75 -13.28
CA ALA A 131 2.17 11.82 -11.82
C ALA A 131 1.09 12.82 -11.43
N TYR A 132 0.35 12.49 -10.36
CA TYR A 132 -0.77 13.27 -9.88
C TYR A 132 -0.99 13.03 -8.39
N PHE A 133 -1.75 13.94 -7.78
CA PHE A 133 -2.35 13.74 -6.48
C PHE A 133 -3.86 13.60 -6.64
N LEU A 134 -4.48 12.80 -5.77
CA LEU A 134 -5.92 12.73 -5.63
C LEU A 134 -6.31 13.23 -4.25
N GLN A 135 -7.14 14.28 -4.21
CA GLN A 135 -7.70 14.71 -2.95
C GLN A 135 -8.68 13.64 -2.42
N ALA A 136 -8.58 13.37 -1.12
CA ALA A 136 -9.44 12.40 -0.45
C ALA A 136 -10.93 12.68 -0.73
N ASN A 137 -11.68 11.63 -1.09
CA ASN A 137 -13.11 11.67 -1.39
C ASN A 137 -13.55 12.52 -2.59
N LYS A 138 -12.62 12.97 -3.44
CA LYS A 138 -12.93 13.79 -4.61
C LYS A 138 -12.69 13.12 -5.97
N SER A 139 -12.03 11.97 -5.98
CA SER A 139 -11.81 11.20 -7.21
C SER A 139 -13.13 10.68 -7.82
N PRO A 140 -13.13 10.27 -9.09
CA PRO A 140 -14.27 9.62 -9.73
C PRO A 140 -14.80 8.47 -8.88
N ARG A 141 -16.11 8.24 -8.94
CA ARG A 141 -16.76 7.21 -8.14
C ARG A 141 -17.87 6.51 -8.88
N TRP A 142 -18.00 5.21 -8.63
CA TRP A 142 -19.08 4.40 -9.17
C TRP A 142 -19.87 3.78 -8.04
N ILE A 143 -21.19 3.75 -8.20
CA ILE A 143 -22.11 3.11 -7.26
C ILE A 143 -22.78 1.96 -7.98
N LEU A 144 -22.72 0.77 -7.39
CA LEU A 144 -23.44 -0.40 -7.85
C LEU A 144 -23.96 -1.17 -6.65
N GLY A 145 -25.28 -1.31 -6.54
CA GLY A 145 -25.91 -2.14 -5.52
C GLY A 145 -25.42 -1.85 -4.10
N GLY A 146 -25.50 -0.59 -3.64
CA GLY A 146 -25.07 -0.21 -2.29
C GLY A 146 -23.55 -0.23 -2.04
N VAL A 147 -22.74 -0.55 -3.06
CA VAL A 147 -21.27 -0.50 -3.01
C VAL A 147 -20.78 0.71 -3.78
N LEU A 148 -19.87 1.46 -3.16
CA LEU A 148 -19.20 2.61 -3.73
C LEU A 148 -17.74 2.24 -4.00
N SER A 149 -17.28 2.46 -5.23
CA SER A 149 -15.89 2.24 -5.65
C SER A 149 -15.25 3.56 -6.04
N ARG A 150 -14.05 3.83 -5.52
CA ARG A 150 -13.22 4.97 -5.91
C ARG A 150 -11.84 4.50 -6.35
N PRO A 151 -11.50 4.53 -7.63
CA PRO A 151 -10.16 4.21 -8.11
C PRO A 151 -9.17 5.28 -7.65
N PHE A 152 -7.99 4.82 -7.26
CA PHE A 152 -6.81 5.66 -7.12
C PHE A 152 -5.87 5.50 -8.31
N ILE A 153 -5.78 4.29 -8.87
CA ILE A 153 -4.92 3.95 -10.01
C ILE A 153 -5.60 2.87 -10.85
N HIS A 154 -5.72 3.08 -12.17
CA HIS A 154 -6.15 2.09 -13.15
C HIS A 154 -4.97 1.23 -13.63
N ALA A 155 -5.25 -0.02 -14.02
CA ALA A 155 -4.23 -0.95 -14.51
C ALA A 155 -3.45 -0.40 -15.73
N GLU A 156 -4.13 0.29 -16.64
CA GLU A 156 -3.49 0.93 -17.80
C GLU A 156 -2.44 1.98 -17.40
N GLN A 157 -2.59 2.62 -16.24
CA GLN A 157 -1.64 3.62 -15.73
C GLN A 157 -0.36 2.97 -15.17
N THR A 158 -0.39 1.65 -14.92
CA THR A 158 0.74 0.89 -14.37
C THR A 158 1.33 -0.10 -15.38
N GLY A 159 0.89 -0.05 -16.65
CA GLY A 159 1.27 -1.06 -17.64
C GLY A 159 0.74 -2.45 -17.28
N GLU A 160 -0.50 -2.50 -16.79
CA GLU A 160 -1.24 -3.72 -16.43
C GLU A 160 -0.67 -4.50 -15.23
N LYS A 161 0.18 -3.88 -14.41
CA LYS A 161 0.80 -4.57 -13.26
C LYS A 161 -0.10 -4.61 -12.03
N PHE A 162 -0.82 -3.53 -11.75
CA PHE A 162 -1.73 -3.41 -10.61
C PHE A 162 -2.75 -2.29 -10.79
N ALA A 163 -3.84 -2.37 -10.03
CA ALA A 163 -4.81 -1.29 -9.85
C ALA A 163 -5.06 -1.09 -8.35
N ILE A 164 -5.43 0.13 -7.96
CA ILE A 164 -5.74 0.46 -6.57
C ILE A 164 -7.07 1.20 -6.54
N LEU A 165 -7.96 0.79 -5.64
CA LEU A 165 -9.24 1.43 -5.40
C LEU A 165 -9.64 1.34 -3.92
N SER A 166 -10.46 2.26 -3.45
CA SER A 166 -11.27 2.06 -2.25
C SER A 166 -12.60 1.40 -2.62
N ILE A 167 -13.09 0.56 -1.71
CA ILE A 167 -14.43 -0.04 -1.77
C ILE A 167 -15.10 0.27 -0.44
N GLU A 168 -16.25 0.91 -0.51
CA GLU A 168 -17.08 1.26 0.63
C GLU A 168 -18.45 0.60 0.47
N SER A 169 -19.00 0.09 1.57
CA SER A 169 -20.33 -0.52 1.57
C SER A 169 -21.05 -0.19 2.87
N SER A 170 -22.33 -0.52 2.93
CA SER A 170 -23.17 -0.28 4.09
C SER A 170 -24.03 -1.48 4.42
N ASN A 171 -24.20 -1.76 5.70
CA ASN A 171 -25.17 -2.75 6.18
C ASN A 171 -26.63 -2.27 6.12
N PHE A 172 -26.87 -1.00 5.78
CA PHE A 172 -28.22 -0.45 5.58
C PHE A 172 -28.83 -0.87 4.25
N CYS A 173 -28.02 -1.26 3.26
CA CYS A 173 -28.53 -1.78 1.99
C CYS A 173 -28.90 -3.26 2.14
N ASP A 174 -30.07 -3.64 1.64
CA ASP A 174 -30.52 -5.04 1.63
C ASP A 174 -29.45 -5.92 0.97
N VAL A 175 -29.11 -7.04 1.59
CA VAL A 175 -28.06 -7.97 1.14
C VAL A 175 -28.34 -8.48 -0.28
N LEU A 176 -29.62 -8.62 -0.64
CA LEU A 176 -30.04 -9.01 -2.00
C LEU A 176 -29.77 -7.93 -3.05
N GLN A 177 -29.57 -6.68 -2.62
CA GLN A 177 -29.21 -5.55 -3.48
C GLN A 177 -27.70 -5.28 -3.45
N GLN A 178 -26.93 -5.94 -2.59
CA GLN A 178 -25.49 -5.75 -2.49
C GLN A 178 -24.77 -6.43 -3.66
N ALA A 179 -24.13 -5.65 -4.52
CA ALA A 179 -23.46 -6.18 -5.72
C ALA A 179 -22.35 -7.20 -5.42
N LEU A 180 -21.77 -7.14 -4.21
CA LEU A 180 -20.69 -8.02 -3.75
C LEU A 180 -21.17 -9.20 -2.89
N SER A 181 -22.49 -9.40 -2.69
CA SER A 181 -23.02 -10.55 -1.95
C SER A 181 -23.07 -11.85 -2.77
N CYS A 182 -22.19 -11.97 -3.76
CA CYS A 182 -22.10 -13.10 -4.67
C CYS A 182 -20.67 -13.67 -4.70
N TRP A 183 -20.51 -14.88 -5.23
CA TRP A 183 -19.20 -15.44 -5.49
C TRP A 183 -18.54 -14.70 -6.65
N LEU A 184 -17.44 -14.03 -6.37
CA LEU A 184 -16.63 -13.35 -7.38
C LEU A 184 -15.32 -14.09 -7.60
N THR A 185 -14.94 -14.26 -8.86
CA THR A 185 -13.60 -14.69 -9.25
C THR A 185 -13.23 -13.92 -10.51
N LEU A 186 -12.20 -13.06 -10.43
CA LEU A 186 -11.56 -12.53 -11.64
C LEU A 186 -10.30 -13.36 -11.88
N SER A 187 -10.26 -13.99 -13.04
CA SER A 187 -9.13 -14.83 -13.45
C SER A 187 -7.91 -13.99 -13.74
N GLY A 188 -6.74 -14.44 -13.27
CA GLY A 188 -5.44 -13.86 -13.62
C GLY A 188 -5.01 -12.64 -12.79
N VAL A 189 -5.70 -12.37 -11.68
CA VAL A 189 -5.34 -11.31 -10.74
C VAL A 189 -5.35 -11.82 -9.30
N ASP A 190 -4.40 -11.34 -8.50
CA ASP A 190 -4.38 -11.56 -7.05
C ASP A 190 -5.06 -10.37 -6.34
N TYR A 191 -5.65 -10.63 -5.17
CA TYR A 191 -6.36 -9.60 -4.40
C TYR A 191 -5.66 -9.32 -3.08
N CYS A 192 -5.55 -8.02 -2.79
CA CYS A 192 -5.16 -7.50 -1.49
C CYS A 192 -6.29 -6.62 -0.95
N PHE A 193 -6.82 -6.96 0.22
CA PHE A 193 -7.74 -6.10 0.96
C PHE A 193 -7.04 -5.51 2.17
N CYS A 194 -7.08 -4.18 2.29
CA CYS A 194 -6.72 -3.49 3.52
C CYS A 194 -7.97 -2.80 4.07
N VAL A 195 -8.39 -3.19 5.28
CA VAL A 195 -9.56 -2.59 5.93
C VAL A 195 -9.13 -1.26 6.57
N GLN A 196 -9.64 -0.15 6.05
CA GLN A 196 -9.40 1.20 6.59
C GLN A 196 -10.40 1.57 7.68
N GLU A 197 -11.66 1.16 7.53
CA GLU A 197 -12.73 1.42 8.51
C GLU A 197 -13.73 0.26 8.50
N GLY A 198 -14.26 -0.07 9.70
CA GLY A 198 -15.33 -1.05 9.85
C GLY A 198 -14.88 -2.51 9.79
N LEU A 199 -15.74 -3.37 9.23
CA LEU A 199 -15.57 -4.82 9.21
C LEU A 199 -15.84 -5.38 7.81
N LEU A 200 -14.84 -6.04 7.23
CA LEU A 200 -14.98 -6.79 5.97
C LEU A 200 -15.02 -8.29 6.26
N ARG A 201 -16.07 -8.99 5.84
CA ARG A 201 -16.13 -10.46 5.91
C ARG A 201 -15.82 -11.06 4.56
N VAL A 202 -14.89 -12.01 4.52
CA VAL A 202 -14.51 -12.74 3.31
C VAL A 202 -14.76 -14.22 3.51
N GLN A 203 -15.37 -14.87 2.52
CA GLN A 203 -15.50 -16.32 2.48
C GLN A 203 -14.85 -16.84 1.20
N LEU A 204 -14.12 -17.93 1.32
CA LEU A 204 -13.57 -18.65 0.16
C LEU A 204 -14.46 -19.85 -0.14
N GLN A 205 -14.72 -20.14 -1.41
CA GLN A 205 -15.53 -21.32 -1.76
C GLN A 205 -14.94 -22.64 -1.25
N SER A 206 -13.61 -22.71 -1.12
CA SER A 206 -12.90 -23.86 -0.57
C SER A 206 -12.95 -23.95 0.96
N SER A 207 -13.42 -22.90 1.65
CA SER A 207 -13.51 -22.87 3.12
C SER A 207 -14.89 -23.31 3.62
N ASN A 208 -14.93 -24.08 4.70
CA ASN A 208 -16.17 -24.56 5.33
C ASN A 208 -16.84 -23.52 6.25
N GLY A 209 -16.52 -22.24 6.12
CA GLY A 209 -17.06 -21.17 6.96
C GLY A 209 -16.56 -19.78 6.54
N TRP A 210 -17.13 -18.73 7.13
CA TRP A 210 -16.61 -17.37 6.97
C TRP A 210 -15.23 -17.25 7.61
N ASN A 211 -14.28 -16.57 6.95
CA ASN A 211 -12.99 -16.24 7.56
C ASN A 211 -13.14 -15.09 8.57
N GLU A 212 -13.94 -15.29 9.62
CA GLU A 212 -14.06 -14.36 10.76
C GLU A 212 -12.87 -14.46 11.72
N GLU A 213 -12.11 -15.57 11.70
CA GLU A 213 -11.02 -15.84 12.65
C GLU A 213 -9.88 -14.82 12.59
N LEU A 214 -9.51 -14.37 11.38
CA LEU A 214 -8.45 -13.36 11.18
C LEU A 214 -8.82 -11.99 11.78
N ILE A 215 -10.11 -11.70 11.95
CA ILE A 215 -10.61 -10.42 12.44
C ILE A 215 -10.89 -10.46 13.94
N LYS A 216 -11.26 -11.62 14.51
CA LYS A 216 -11.44 -11.79 15.97
C LYS A 216 -10.12 -11.79 16.74
N GLN A 217 -9.01 -12.16 16.12
CA GLN A 217 -7.67 -12.12 16.72
C GLN A 217 -7.03 -10.72 16.67
N ALA A 218 -7.60 -9.79 15.89
CA ALA A 218 -7.21 -8.40 15.93
C ALA A 218 -7.69 -7.76 17.25
N GLY A 219 -6.74 -7.49 18.15
CA GLY A 219 -7.00 -6.91 19.48
C GLY A 219 -6.61 -7.81 20.67
N GLU A 220 -6.30 -9.09 20.45
CA GLU A 220 -5.56 -9.89 21.43
C GLU A 220 -4.05 -9.82 21.15
N ARG A 221 -3.23 -9.97 22.18
CA ARG A 221 -1.76 -9.92 22.04
C ARG A 221 -1.30 -11.08 21.17
N TYR A 222 -0.98 -10.80 19.91
CA TYR A 222 -0.42 -11.74 18.95
C TYR A 222 1.11 -11.55 18.90
N ASP A 223 1.86 -12.54 19.40
CA ASP A 223 3.34 -12.51 19.38
C ASP A 223 3.88 -13.00 18.01
N GLY A 224 3.42 -12.42 16.89
CA GLY A 224 3.81 -12.78 15.52
C GLY A 224 3.40 -11.74 14.45
N PHE A 225 3.85 -11.93 13.20
CA PHE A 225 3.48 -11.09 12.05
C PHE A 225 2.14 -11.55 11.44
N VAL A 226 1.18 -10.65 11.24
CA VAL A 226 -0.10 -10.99 10.57
C VAL A 226 0.05 -10.85 9.05
N ILE A 227 0.64 -11.87 8.45
CA ILE A 227 0.36 -12.36 7.09
C ILE A 227 0.55 -13.87 7.19
N PRO A 228 -0.36 -14.73 6.70
CA PRO A 228 -0.05 -16.15 6.61
C PRO A 228 1.18 -16.32 5.69
N ASP A 229 2.18 -17.08 6.15
CA ASP A 229 3.42 -17.39 5.39
C ASP A 229 3.11 -18.03 4.03
N VAL A 230 1.91 -18.60 3.90
CA VAL A 230 1.38 -19.21 2.68
C VAL A 230 0.09 -18.46 2.31
N PRO A 231 -0.03 -17.90 1.09
CA PRO A 231 -1.28 -17.34 0.62
C PRO A 231 -2.42 -18.34 0.79
N VAL A 232 -3.59 -17.90 1.24
CA VAL A 232 -4.76 -18.77 1.19
C VAL A 232 -5.17 -18.88 -0.27
N THR A 233 -4.88 -20.03 -0.87
CA THR A 233 -5.21 -20.27 -2.28
C THR A 233 -6.65 -20.74 -2.41
N ALA A 234 -7.46 -20.04 -3.20
CA ALA A 234 -8.78 -20.49 -3.64
C ALA A 234 -8.80 -20.49 -5.17
N GLY A 235 -9.04 -21.65 -5.78
CA GLY A 235 -9.12 -21.77 -7.24
C GLY A 235 -7.82 -21.47 -8.00
N GLY A 236 -6.66 -21.49 -7.34
CA GLY A 236 -5.36 -21.14 -7.95
C GLY A 236 -4.97 -19.66 -7.82
N HIS A 237 -5.71 -18.86 -7.06
CA HIS A 237 -5.45 -17.44 -6.83
C HIS A 237 -5.05 -17.15 -5.38
N ALA A 238 -4.14 -16.19 -5.17
CA ALA A 238 -3.75 -15.74 -3.84
C ALA A 238 -4.69 -14.62 -3.35
N ILE A 239 -5.28 -14.81 -2.17
CA ILE A 239 -6.08 -13.78 -1.49
C ILE A 239 -5.36 -13.39 -0.20
N LEU A 240 -5.10 -12.10 -0.07
CA LEU A 240 -4.33 -11.51 1.02
C LEU A 240 -5.19 -10.45 1.71
N THR A 241 -5.37 -10.59 3.03
CA THR A 241 -6.10 -9.63 3.86
C THR A 241 -5.13 -9.05 4.87
N ALA A 242 -4.96 -7.73 4.83
CA ALA A 242 -4.21 -6.97 5.80
C ALA A 242 -5.18 -6.19 6.71
N TYR A 243 -4.91 -6.22 8.01
CA TYR A 243 -5.65 -5.44 9.02
C TYR A 243 -4.67 -4.50 9.74
N GLN A 244 -5.13 -3.29 10.02
CA GLN A 244 -4.43 -2.33 10.86
C GLN A 244 -5.24 -2.12 12.14
N SER A 245 -4.64 -2.40 13.29
CA SER A 245 -5.23 -2.28 14.63
C SER A 245 -4.94 -0.94 15.26
#